data_AF-A0A7X9AEU0-F1
#
_entry.id   AF-A0A7X9AEU0-F1
#
_cell.length_a   1.000
_cell.length_b   1.000
_cell.length_c   1.000
_cell.angle_alpha   90.00
_cell.angle_beta   90.00
_cell.angle_gamma   90.00
#
_symmetry.space_group_name_H-M   'P 1'
#
loop_
_entity.id
_entity.type
_entity.pdbx_description
1 polymer ?
#
loop_
_entity_poly.entity_id
_entity_poly.type
_entity_poly.pdbx_seq_one_letter_code
_entity_poly.pdbx_strand_id
1 'polypeptide(L)'
;MSDNGRPAPLRPGEQELAITGVLHRRLQAEDCLRPEDRESVAYRLAEIMVSARSLYTEVLPRLVEEDAAEGTTLFEELAATRMTLMHIKDLVEDFEELFMQAMAHQREDDGNLERLSPPDEEE
;
A
#
# COMPACT_ATOMS: atom_id res chain seq x y z
N MET A 1 -1.82 -26.69 -29.05
CA MET A 1 -1.86 -26.69 -27.58
C MET A 1 -2.76 -25.54 -27.18
N SER A 2 -3.98 -25.84 -26.73
CA SER A 2 -4.97 -24.82 -26.38
C SER A 2 -4.55 -24.14 -25.08
N ASP A 3 -4.40 -22.83 -25.14
CA ASP A 3 -4.12 -21.99 -23.97
C ASP A 3 -5.29 -22.10 -22.99
N ASN A 4 -4.98 -22.54 -21.78
CA ASN A 4 -5.92 -23.18 -20.88
C ASN A 4 -6.65 -22.12 -20.05
N GLY A 5 -7.56 -21.35 -20.66
CA GLY A 5 -8.66 -20.61 -20.00
C GLY A 5 -8.30 -19.73 -18.79
N ARG A 6 -7.04 -19.38 -18.58
CA ARG A 6 -6.63 -18.54 -17.45
C ARG A 6 -7.13 -17.14 -17.74
N PRO A 7 -7.92 -16.54 -16.83
CA PRO A 7 -8.32 -15.15 -16.98
C PRO A 7 -7.05 -14.29 -17.12
N ALA A 8 -7.14 -13.26 -17.97
CA ALA A 8 -6.06 -12.31 -18.15
C ALA A 8 -5.62 -11.74 -16.79
N PRO A 9 -4.33 -11.43 -16.59
CA PRO A 9 -3.88 -10.75 -15.39
C PRO A 9 -4.70 -9.46 -15.18
N LEU A 10 -5.19 -9.27 -13.96
CA LEU A 10 -5.93 -8.06 -13.58
C LEU A 10 -5.07 -6.81 -13.77
N ARG A 11 -5.69 -5.69 -14.15
CA ARG A 11 -5.03 -4.38 -14.17
C ARG A 11 -4.71 -3.91 -12.75
N PRO A 12 -3.76 -2.99 -12.54
CA PRO A 12 -3.39 -2.50 -11.20
C PRO A 12 -4.60 -2.10 -10.35
N GLY A 13 -5.48 -1.25 -10.86
CA GLY A 13 -6.71 -0.85 -10.15
C GLY A 13 -7.67 -2.00 -9.84
N GLU A 14 -7.74 -3.04 -10.68
CA GLU A 14 -8.57 -4.23 -10.41
C GLU A 14 -7.93 -5.12 -9.34
N GLN A 15 -6.60 -5.19 -9.30
CA GLN A 15 -5.86 -5.87 -8.24
C GLN A 15 -6.03 -5.14 -6.90
N GLU A 16 -5.92 -3.81 -6.90
CA GLU A 16 -6.13 -2.95 -5.73
C GLU A 16 -7.53 -3.19 -5.14
N LEU A 17 -8.58 -3.11 -5.96
CA LEU A 17 -9.95 -3.37 -5.51
C LEU A 17 -10.16 -4.80 -4.99
N ALA A 18 -9.56 -5.79 -5.65
CA ALA A 18 -9.67 -7.18 -5.21
C ALA A 18 -8.99 -7.40 -3.83
N ILE A 19 -7.79 -6.85 -3.64
CA ILE A 19 -7.05 -6.91 -2.37
C ILE A 19 -7.79 -6.12 -1.29
N THR A 20 -8.27 -4.91 -1.62
CA THR A 20 -9.09 -4.07 -0.72
C THR A 20 -10.28 -4.85 -0.19
N GLY A 21 -11.04 -5.51 -1.08
CA GLY A 21 -12.19 -6.31 -0.68
C GLY A 21 -11.83 -7.49 0.24
N VAL A 22 -10.65 -8.09 0.09
CA VAL A 22 -10.16 -9.14 1.01
C VAL A 22 -9.79 -8.53 2.37
N LEU A 23 -9.01 -7.46 2.38
CA LEU A 23 -8.57 -6.80 3.61
C LEU A 23 -9.74 -6.22 4.40
N HIS A 24 -10.66 -5.52 3.75
CA HIS A 24 -11.87 -4.97 4.36
C HIS A 24 -12.70 -6.07 5.04
N ARG A 25 -12.94 -7.20 4.37
CA ARG A 25 -13.65 -8.34 4.96
C ARG A 25 -12.94 -8.91 6.18
N ARG A 26 -11.60 -8.95 6.17
CA ARG A 26 -10.82 -9.41 7.33
C ARG A 26 -10.91 -8.43 8.50
N LEU A 27 -10.72 -7.12 8.24
CA LEU A 27 -10.88 -6.08 9.26
C LEU A 27 -12.27 -6.14 9.90
N GLN A 28 -13.31 -6.35 9.09
CA GLN A 28 -14.67 -6.52 9.58
C GLN A 28 -14.86 -7.80 10.41
N ALA A 29 -14.31 -8.93 9.96
CA ALA A 29 -14.46 -10.22 10.65
C ALA A 29 -13.70 -10.27 11.99
N GLU A 30 -12.58 -9.55 12.08
CA GLU A 30 -11.74 -9.46 13.28
C GLU A 30 -12.11 -8.25 14.17
N ASP A 31 -13.16 -7.49 13.80
CA ASP A 31 -13.61 -6.25 14.45
C ASP A 31 -12.48 -5.25 14.72
N CYS A 32 -11.61 -5.09 13.72
CA CYS A 32 -10.46 -4.19 13.77
C CYS A 32 -10.82 -2.85 13.11
N LEU A 33 -10.53 -1.75 13.80
CA LEU A 33 -10.83 -0.36 13.41
C LEU A 33 -12.33 -0.05 13.31
N ARG A 34 -12.67 1.24 13.36
CA ARG A 34 -14.05 1.70 13.13
C ARG A 34 -14.51 1.34 11.72
N PRO A 35 -15.80 1.01 11.51
CA PRO A 35 -16.34 0.69 10.20
C PRO A 35 -16.02 1.71 9.11
N GLU A 36 -16.06 3.00 9.43
CA GLU A 36 -15.75 4.10 8.50
C GLU A 36 -14.28 4.15 8.03
N ASP A 37 -13.34 3.61 8.81
CA ASP A 37 -11.90 3.68 8.49
C ASP A 37 -11.42 2.46 7.70
N ARG A 38 -12.12 1.33 7.80
CA ARG A 38 -11.69 0.02 7.28
C ARG A 38 -11.39 0.04 5.78
N GLU A 39 -12.28 0.65 4.99
CA GLU A 39 -12.14 0.67 3.53
C GLU A 39 -10.93 1.48 3.10
N SER A 40 -10.75 2.67 3.68
CA SER A 40 -9.64 3.56 3.33
C SER A 40 -8.28 2.98 3.73
N VAL A 41 -8.18 2.35 4.91
CA VAL A 41 -6.96 1.63 5.34
C VAL A 41 -6.68 0.44 4.42
N ALA A 42 -7.71 -0.36 4.12
CA ALA A 42 -7.57 -1.53 3.25
C ALA A 42 -7.13 -1.14 1.83
N TYR A 43 -7.69 -0.06 1.29
CA TYR A 43 -7.38 0.43 -0.05
C TYR A 43 -5.95 0.94 -0.14
N ARG A 44 -5.51 1.77 0.82
CA ARG A 44 -4.15 2.29 0.79
C ARG A 44 -3.09 1.20 0.93
N LEU A 45 -3.35 0.20 1.78
CA LEU A 45 -2.47 -0.96 1.88
C LEU A 45 -2.44 -1.78 0.58
N ALA A 46 -3.57 -1.90 -0.12
CA ALA A 46 -3.64 -2.58 -1.41
C ALA A 46 -2.80 -1.87 -2.49
N GLU A 47 -2.82 -0.53 -2.56
CA GLU A 47 -1.99 0.26 -3.47
C GLU A 47 -0.49 0.02 -3.22
N ILE A 48 -0.07 -0.01 -1.95
CA ILE A 48 1.31 -0.32 -1.58
C ILE A 48 1.68 -1.74 -2.04
N MET A 49 0.82 -2.72 -1.79
CA MET A 49 1.07 -4.12 -2.17
C MET A 49 1.22 -4.29 -3.69
N VAL A 50 0.36 -3.67 -4.48
CA VAL A 50 0.41 -3.73 -5.96
C VAL A 50 1.65 -3.00 -6.48
N SER A 51 1.96 -1.83 -5.92
CA SER A 51 3.14 -1.05 -6.30
C SER A 51 4.45 -1.77 -5.95
N ALA A 52 4.55 -2.36 -4.76
CA ALA A 52 5.70 -3.16 -4.35
C ALA A 52 5.87 -4.42 -5.21
N ARG A 53 4.76 -5.05 -5.61
CA ARG A 53 4.79 -6.16 -6.56
C ARG A 53 5.35 -5.72 -7.91
N SER A 54 4.82 -4.65 -8.51
CA SER A 54 5.31 -4.13 -9.80
C SER A 54 6.79 -3.72 -9.72
N LEU A 55 7.21 -3.09 -8.61
CA LEU A 55 8.61 -2.79 -8.36
C LEU A 55 9.47 -4.06 -8.47
N TYR A 56 9.09 -5.14 -7.78
CA TYR A 56 9.85 -6.38 -7.75
C TYR A 56 9.78 -7.19 -9.05
N THR A 57 8.63 -7.24 -9.72
CA THR A 57 8.41 -8.12 -10.87
C THR A 57 8.62 -7.45 -12.23
N GLU A 58 8.63 -6.12 -12.30
CA GLU A 58 8.65 -5.39 -13.57
C GLU A 58 9.74 -4.31 -13.64
N VAL A 59 10.00 -3.59 -12.54
CA VAL A 59 10.93 -2.45 -12.54
C VAL A 59 12.36 -2.89 -12.23
N LEU A 60 12.59 -3.52 -11.06
CA LEU A 60 13.93 -3.95 -10.65
C LEU A 60 14.58 -4.98 -11.60
N PRO A 61 13.85 -5.92 -12.23
CA PRO A 61 14.45 -6.85 -13.18
C PRO A 61 15.16 -6.16 -14.36
N ARG A 62 14.65 -5.02 -14.84
CA ARG A 62 15.26 -4.26 -15.95
C ARG A 62 16.64 -3.71 -15.61
N LEU A 63 16.94 -3.52 -14.32
CA LEU A 63 18.26 -3.06 -13.86
C LEU A 63 19.33 -4.14 -13.91
N VAL A 64 18.93 -5.41 -13.95
CA VAL A 64 19.85 -6.56 -13.93
C VAL A 64 19.90 -7.31 -15.26
N GLU A 65 19.13 -6.88 -16.26
CA GLU A 65 19.21 -7.37 -17.62
C GLU A 65 20.48 -6.81 -18.29
N GLU A 66 21.42 -7.71 -18.64
CA GLU A 66 22.70 -7.33 -19.29
C GLU A 66 22.48 -6.75 -20.71
N ASP A 67 21.43 -7.22 -21.37
CA ASP A 67 20.96 -6.70 -22.66
C ASP A 67 19.80 -5.74 -22.42
N ALA A 68 20.10 -4.44 -22.33
CA ALA A 68 19.06 -3.43 -22.30
C ALA A 68 18.16 -3.58 -23.54
N ALA A 69 16.83 -3.52 -23.34
CA ALA A 69 15.90 -3.45 -24.46
C ALA A 69 16.32 -2.35 -25.45
N GLU A 70 16.26 -2.64 -26.75
CA GLU A 70 16.74 -1.73 -27.80
C GLU A 70 16.20 -0.30 -27.56
N GLY A 71 17.10 0.63 -27.26
CA GLY A 71 16.78 2.06 -27.14
C GLY A 71 16.50 2.57 -25.73
N THR A 72 16.67 1.78 -24.66
CA THR A 72 16.61 2.29 -23.28
C THR A 72 17.98 2.21 -22.59
N THR A 73 18.41 3.31 -21.99
CA THR A 73 19.68 3.41 -21.27
C THR A 73 19.51 2.98 -19.81
N LEU A 74 20.57 2.49 -19.18
CA LEU A 74 20.58 2.24 -17.72
C LEU A 74 20.18 3.48 -16.91
N PHE A 75 20.53 4.68 -17.38
CA PHE A 75 20.12 5.92 -16.72
C PHE A 75 18.61 6.12 -16.72
N GLU A 76 17.93 5.82 -17.84
CA GLU A 76 16.46 5.89 -17.93
C GLU A 76 15.80 4.85 -17.02
N GLU A 77 16.33 3.63 -16.95
CA GLU A 77 15.82 2.60 -16.03
C GLU A 77 16.04 2.98 -14.55
N LEU A 78 17.18 3.60 -14.22
CA LEU A 78 17.42 4.14 -12.87
C LEU A 78 16.48 5.30 -12.55
N ALA A 79 16.20 6.17 -13.51
CA ALA A 79 15.25 7.27 -13.34
C ALA A 79 13.81 6.73 -13.13
N ALA A 80 13.39 5.74 -13.92
CA ALA A 80 12.11 5.06 -13.76
C ALA A 80 12.01 4.38 -12.38
N THR A 81 13.05 3.65 -11.98
CA THR A 81 13.13 3.01 -10.65
C THR A 81 12.99 4.05 -9.53
N ARG A 82 13.70 5.17 -9.63
CA ARG A 82 13.60 6.27 -8.66
C ARG A 82 12.17 6.80 -8.57
N MET A 83 11.49 6.99 -9.71
CA MET A 83 10.10 7.47 -9.72
C MET A 83 9.16 6.47 -9.04
N THR A 84 9.30 5.18 -9.31
CA THR A 84 8.51 4.13 -8.63
C THR A 84 8.76 4.10 -7.13
N LEU A 85 10.02 4.21 -6.69
CA LEU A 85 10.36 4.27 -5.26
C LEU A 85 9.77 5.50 -4.57
N MET A 86 9.81 6.67 -5.23
CA MET A 86 9.16 7.87 -4.71
C MET A 86 7.65 7.70 -4.58
N HIS A 87 7.00 7.10 -5.58
CA HIS A 87 5.57 6.81 -5.51
C HIS A 87 5.22 5.89 -4.33
N ILE A 88 5.99 4.81 -4.13
CA ILE A 88 5.78 3.90 -2.99
C ILE A 88 6.01 4.64 -1.66
N LYS A 89 7.01 5.50 -1.57
CA LYS A 89 7.25 6.34 -0.38
C LYS A 89 6.01 7.19 -0.08
N ASP A 90 5.48 7.89 -1.07
CA ASP A 90 4.30 8.74 -0.90
C ASP A 90 3.07 7.90 -0.44
N LEU A 91 2.86 6.71 -1.02
CA LEU A 91 1.81 5.80 -0.57
C LEU A 91 1.99 5.32 0.88
N VAL A 92 3.23 5.08 1.32
CA VAL A 92 3.53 4.69 2.69
C VAL A 92 3.27 5.83 3.67
N GLU A 93 3.63 7.07 3.31
CA GLU A 93 3.34 8.26 4.13
C GLU A 93 1.82 8.48 4.26
N ASP A 94 1.09 8.39 3.14
CA ASP A 94 -0.39 8.46 3.13
C ASP A 94 -1.03 7.35 3.99
N PHE A 95 -0.48 6.13 3.95
CA PHE A 95 -0.94 5.02 4.78
C PHE A 95 -0.71 5.28 6.26
N GLU A 96 0.47 5.78 6.62
CA GLU A 96 0.82 6.05 8.02
C GLU A 96 -0.10 7.10 8.63
N GLU A 97 -0.32 8.22 7.93
CA GLU A 97 -1.24 9.28 8.38
C GLU A 97 -2.65 8.73 8.59
N LEU A 98 -3.17 8.00 7.60
CA LEU A 98 -4.51 7.45 7.62
C LEU A 98 -4.67 6.38 8.72
N PHE A 99 -3.67 5.52 8.89
CA PHE A 99 -3.70 4.48 9.92
C PHE A 99 -3.58 5.06 11.34
N MET A 100 -2.77 6.11 11.53
CA MET A 100 -2.73 6.83 12.81
C MET A 100 -4.07 7.45 13.17
N GLN A 101 -4.76 8.05 12.20
CA GLN A 101 -6.11 8.59 12.40
C GLN A 101 -7.10 7.47 12.78
N ALA A 102 -7.10 6.36 12.05
CA ALA A 102 -7.97 5.21 12.33
C ALA A 102 -7.70 4.60 13.72
N MET A 103 -6.44 4.58 14.16
CA MET A 103 -6.09 4.14 15.52
C MET A 103 -6.59 5.14 16.59
N ALA A 104 -6.53 6.44 16.33
CA ALA A 104 -7.05 7.45 17.26
C ALA A 104 -8.56 7.28 17.43
N HIS A 105 -9.28 7.12 16.32
CA HIS A 105 -10.70 6.80 16.31
C HIS A 105 -11.02 5.53 17.11
N GLN A 106 -10.31 4.42 16.88
CA GLN A 106 -10.54 3.18 17.63
C GLN A 106 -10.33 3.36 19.15
N ARG A 107 -9.31 4.13 19.56
CA ARG A 107 -9.03 4.37 20.99
C ARG A 107 -10.13 5.16 21.69
N GLU A 108 -10.72 6.13 20.99
CA GLU A 108 -11.88 6.89 21.49
C GLU A 108 -13.07 5.95 21.75
N ASP A 109 -13.32 4.98 20.87
CA ASP A 109 -14.40 3.99 21.03
C ASP A 109 -14.13 2.98 22.14
N ASP A 110 -12.88 2.54 22.27
CA ASP A 110 -12.45 1.61 23.32
C ASP A 110 -12.48 2.26 24.72
N GLY A 111 -12.82 3.55 24.81
CA GLY A 111 -12.88 4.29 26.07
C GLY A 111 -11.50 4.57 26.67
N ASN A 112 -10.41 4.36 25.90
CA ASN A 112 -9.06 4.58 26.38
C ASN A 112 -8.65 6.05 26.21
N LEU A 113 -9.25 6.91 27.04
CA LEU A 113 -8.78 8.27 27.36
C LEU A 113 -7.51 8.23 28.22
N GLU A 114 -6.54 7.37 27.91
CA GLU A 114 -5.23 7.43 28.56
C GLU A 114 -4.45 8.65 28.05
N ARG A 115 -4.69 9.77 28.74
CA ARG A 115 -3.74 10.85 29.03
C ARG A 115 -2.73 11.15 27.93
N LEU A 116 -3.14 11.98 26.98
CA LEU A 116 -2.26 13.06 26.52
C LEU A 116 -2.41 14.25 27.48
N SER A 117 -2.19 14.02 28.78
CA SER A 117 -1.69 15.11 29.61
C SER A 117 -0.21 15.21 29.25
N PRO A 118 0.28 16.28 28.60
CA PRO A 118 1.70 16.59 28.72
C PRO A 118 2.04 16.56 30.22
N PRO A 119 3.21 16.05 30.63
CA PRO A 119 3.59 16.14 32.04
C PRO A 119 3.42 17.61 32.43
N ASP A 120 2.65 17.85 33.51
CA ASP A 120 2.55 19.18 34.10
C ASP A 120 3.99 19.68 34.24
N GLU A 121 4.29 20.83 33.62
CA GLU A 121 5.52 21.55 33.86
C GLU A 121 5.49 22.01 35.33
N GLU A 122 5.85 21.11 36.24
CA GLU A 122 6.22 21.44 37.62
C GLU A 122 7.65 21.97 37.60
N GLU A 123 7.78 23.30 37.41
CA GLU A 123 8.52 24.28 38.24
C GLU A 123 8.91 25.54 37.44
#